data_AF-A0AAU2GPE6-F1
#
_entry.id   AF-A0AAU2GPE6-F1
#
_cell.length_a   1.000
_cell.length_b   1.000
_cell.length_c   1.000
_cell.angle_alpha   90.00
_cell.angle_beta   90.00
_cell.angle_gamma   90.00
#
_symmetry.space_group_name_H-M   'P 1'
#
loop_
_entity.id
_entity.type
_entity.pdbx_description
1 polymer ?
#
loop_
_entity_poly.entity_id
_entity_poly.type
_entity_poly.pdbx_seq_one_letter_code
_entity_poly.pdbx_strand_id
1 'polypeptide(L)'
;MTRSRRLLVLAVAVLLLGGLAAALVLRAAARAEQTHEGDPTVAQGPVTLGRQDRLAFLNGAQGPHRGALVSVPGQSPQAERTASGLACRRFHAAGGTGVCLNSTPGALAQDNRALIVDSDLRTLRSFPLAGTPSRARVSPSGHFAAWTVFVSGESYGAAFFSTRTAIVDTRTGAMEPDLEKFSIQLDGRPYTSGDVNFWGVTFSKDDDTFYATLATAGQTYLVKGSVSRRSVTTLAQNVECPSLSPDETRVAYKKRVARGASLWREHVLDLGTLRETPLAEKRSVDDQAVWLDDRTLAYALPAEGRADTTDLWTVPADGTGAPRMLAPAASSPTRLG
;
A
#
# COMPACT_ATOMS: atom_id res chain seq x y z
N MET A 1 42.92 29.13 25.53
CA MET A 1 41.83 28.41 26.26
C MET A 1 42.37 27.09 26.79
N THR A 2 42.20 26.82 28.08
CA THR A 2 42.60 25.53 28.70
C THR A 2 41.65 24.41 28.26
N ARG A 3 42.13 23.15 28.26
CA ARG A 3 41.32 21.96 27.91
C ARG A 3 40.01 21.90 28.71
N SER A 4 40.06 22.24 29.99
CA SER A 4 38.89 22.31 30.90
C SER A 4 37.80 23.28 30.40
N ARG A 5 38.17 24.48 29.94
CA ARG A 5 37.21 25.47 29.43
C ARG A 5 36.56 25.02 28.11
N ARG A 6 37.29 24.28 27.26
CA ARG A 6 36.73 23.67 26.03
C ARG A 6 35.74 22.55 26.35
N LEU A 7 36.07 21.70 27.33
CA LEU A 7 35.18 20.62 27.79
C LEU A 7 33.91 21.18 28.43
N LEU A 8 34.02 22.25 29.23
CA LEU A 8 32.87 22.92 29.82
C LEU A 8 31.94 23.53 28.76
N VAL A 9 32.50 24.24 27.78
CA VAL A 9 31.71 24.81 26.66
C VAL A 9 31.02 23.71 25.85
N LEU A 10 31.72 22.61 25.56
CA LEU A 10 31.14 21.46 24.87
C LEU A 10 30.00 20.84 25.69
N ALA A 11 30.19 20.64 27.00
CA ALA A 11 29.16 20.08 27.88
C ALA A 11 27.91 20.97 27.93
N VAL A 12 28.08 22.28 28.07
CA VAL A 12 26.96 23.25 28.04
C VAL A 12 26.26 23.24 26.69
N ALA A 13 27.00 23.22 25.59
CA ALA A 13 26.42 23.16 24.25
C ALA A 13 25.61 21.87 24.03
N VAL A 14 26.14 20.72 24.46
CA VAL A 14 25.43 19.42 24.38
C VAL A 14 24.16 19.43 25.23
N LEU A 15 24.20 19.99 26.45
CA LEU A 15 23.02 20.09 27.31
C LEU A 15 21.96 21.02 26.73
N LEU A 16 22.35 22.18 26.19
CA LEU A 16 21.42 23.12 25.57
C LEU A 16 20.78 22.55 24.29
N LEU A 17 21.59 21.96 23.40
CA LEU A 17 21.09 21.35 22.18
C LEU A 17 20.24 20.10 22.47
N GLY A 18 20.65 19.27 23.43
CA GLY A 18 19.89 18.10 23.87
C GLY A 18 18.57 18.49 24.53
N GLY A 19 18.57 19.51 25.38
CA GLY A 19 17.36 20.05 26.01
C GLY A 19 16.40 20.65 24.99
N LEU A 20 16.90 21.44 24.03
CA LEU A 20 16.10 22.00 22.94
C LEU A 20 15.52 20.90 22.05
N ALA A 21 16.33 19.91 21.66
CA ALA A 21 15.89 18.77 20.86
C ALA A 21 14.78 17.99 21.59
N ALA A 22 14.97 17.68 22.88
CA ALA A 22 13.96 17.00 23.69
C ALA A 22 12.66 17.81 23.78
N ALA A 23 12.74 19.12 24.03
CA ALA A 23 11.57 19.99 24.09
C ALA A 23 10.82 20.06 22.75
N LEU A 24 11.54 20.13 21.62
CA LEU A 24 10.94 20.12 20.28
C LEU A 24 10.26 18.77 19.98
N VAL A 25 10.89 17.65 20.33
CA VAL A 25 10.32 16.31 20.15
C VAL A 25 9.07 16.12 20.99
N LEU A 26 9.11 16.49 22.28
CA LEU A 26 7.94 16.41 23.17
C LEU A 26 6.79 17.28 22.69
N ARG A 27 7.09 18.50 22.20
CA ARG A 27 6.08 19.40 21.65
C ARG A 27 5.47 18.88 20.35
N ALA A 28 6.27 18.25 19.50
CA ALA A 28 5.80 17.60 18.28
C ALA A 28 4.91 16.39 18.60
N ALA A 29 5.31 15.56 19.58
CA ALA A 29 4.52 14.41 20.05
C ALA A 29 3.17 14.85 20.62
N ALA A 30 3.16 15.83 21.52
CA ALA A 30 1.93 16.37 22.11
C ALA A 30 0.97 16.95 21.06
N ARG A 31 1.50 17.57 20.00
CA ARG A 31 0.68 18.06 18.88
C ARG A 31 0.14 16.93 18.01
N ALA A 32 0.89 15.85 17.82
CA ALA A 32 0.43 14.69 17.06
C ALA A 32 -0.73 13.96 17.77
N GLU A 33 -0.77 14.01 19.10
CA GLU A 33 -1.84 13.45 19.93
C GLU A 33 -3.10 14.33 20.00
N GLN A 34 -3.04 15.59 19.54
CA GLN A 34 -4.20 16.47 19.52
C GLN A 34 -5.12 16.12 18.35
N THR A 35 -6.35 15.74 18.67
CA THR A 35 -7.45 15.62 17.71
C THR A 35 -7.88 17.01 17.24
N HIS A 36 -8.22 17.14 15.97
CA HIS A 36 -8.78 18.39 15.44
C HIS A 36 -10.31 18.35 15.42
N GLU A 37 -10.94 19.52 15.52
CA GLU A 37 -12.38 19.64 15.36
C GLU A 37 -12.78 19.21 13.93
N GLY A 38 -13.79 18.33 13.83
CA GLY A 38 -14.23 17.75 12.56
C GLY A 38 -13.49 16.49 12.12
N ASP A 39 -12.45 16.04 12.84
CA ASP A 39 -11.86 14.73 12.59
C ASP A 39 -12.82 13.59 13.00
N PRO A 40 -12.74 12.41 12.34
CA PRO A 40 -13.55 11.25 12.70
C PRO A 40 -13.37 10.83 14.15
N THR A 41 -14.46 10.47 14.82
CA THR A 41 -14.41 9.87 16.16
C THR A 41 -13.79 8.48 16.10
N VAL A 42 -12.81 8.23 16.97
CA VAL A 42 -12.10 6.95 17.08
C VAL A 42 -12.16 6.47 18.53
N ALA A 43 -12.67 5.27 18.74
CA ALA A 43 -12.65 4.58 20.02
C ALA A 43 -11.77 3.33 19.94
N GLN A 44 -10.98 3.07 20.97
CA GLN A 44 -10.20 1.84 21.05
C GLN A 44 -11.13 0.63 21.24
N GLY A 45 -10.86 -0.47 20.53
CA GLY A 45 -11.61 -1.71 20.71
C GLY A 45 -11.10 -2.86 19.84
N PRO A 46 -11.71 -4.05 19.97
CA PRO A 46 -11.29 -5.21 19.20
C PRO A 46 -11.64 -5.03 17.71
N VAL A 47 -10.66 -5.33 16.84
CA VAL A 47 -10.82 -5.41 15.39
C VAL A 47 -10.41 -6.82 14.96
N THR A 48 -11.25 -7.47 14.16
CA THR A 48 -11.02 -8.84 13.69
C THR A 48 -11.24 -8.92 12.19
N LEU A 49 -10.42 -9.70 11.48
CA LEU A 49 -10.47 -9.80 10.01
C LEU A 49 -11.57 -10.74 9.48
N GLY A 50 -12.19 -11.56 10.34
CA GLY A 50 -13.21 -12.53 9.95
C GLY A 50 -14.65 -12.02 9.84
N ARG A 51 -14.92 -10.73 10.09
CA ARG A 51 -16.28 -10.17 10.05
C ARG A 51 -16.62 -9.65 8.64
N GLN A 52 -17.51 -10.35 7.93
CA GLN A 52 -17.80 -10.12 6.51
C GLN A 52 -18.57 -8.82 6.19
N ASP A 53 -19.07 -8.12 7.21
CA ASP A 53 -19.90 -6.93 7.08
C ASP A 53 -19.14 -5.62 7.35
N ARG A 54 -17.80 -5.69 7.44
CA ARG A 54 -16.98 -4.57 7.88
C ARG A 54 -16.05 -4.05 6.79
N LEU A 55 -15.78 -2.75 6.86
CA LEU A 55 -14.71 -2.11 6.12
C LEU A 55 -13.58 -1.81 7.11
N ALA A 56 -12.37 -2.27 6.80
CA ALA A 56 -11.16 -1.93 7.51
C ALA A 56 -10.29 -1.01 6.67
N PHE A 57 -9.56 -0.11 7.34
CA PHE A 57 -8.61 0.82 6.71
C PHE A 57 -7.66 1.39 7.76
N LEU A 58 -6.61 2.08 7.31
CA LEU A 58 -5.68 2.77 8.20
C LEU A 58 -6.21 4.16 8.55
N ASN A 59 -6.23 4.48 9.84
CA ASN A 59 -6.66 5.79 10.33
C ASN A 59 -5.61 6.85 10.04
N GLY A 60 -5.96 7.85 9.24
CA GLY A 60 -5.13 9.02 8.97
C GLY A 60 -5.44 10.22 9.86
N ALA A 61 -6.50 10.17 10.67
CA ALA A 61 -6.88 11.26 11.56
C ALA A 61 -5.81 11.51 12.62
N GLN A 62 -5.68 12.77 13.06
CA GLN A 62 -4.75 13.12 14.13
C GLN A 62 -5.21 12.52 15.46
N GLY A 63 -4.28 12.38 16.40
CA GLY A 63 -4.54 11.78 17.70
C GLY A 63 -3.86 10.43 17.92
N PRO A 64 -4.14 9.79 19.07
CA PRO A 64 -3.40 8.62 19.55
C PRO A 64 -3.53 7.36 18.67
N HIS A 65 -4.53 7.32 17.78
CA HIS A 65 -4.79 6.19 16.90
C HIS A 65 -4.30 6.43 15.46
N ARG A 66 -3.48 7.45 15.21
CA ARG A 66 -2.94 7.71 13.88
C ARG A 66 -2.10 6.52 13.39
N GLY A 67 -2.38 6.05 12.17
CA GLY A 67 -1.75 4.89 11.55
C GLY A 67 -2.31 3.54 12.01
N ALA A 68 -3.20 3.50 13.00
CA ALA A 68 -3.82 2.27 13.47
C ALA A 68 -4.79 1.70 12.41
N LEU A 69 -4.85 0.37 12.31
CA LEU A 69 -5.92 -0.32 11.63
C LEU A 69 -7.22 -0.10 12.40
N VAL A 70 -8.21 0.49 11.72
CA VAL A 70 -9.55 0.70 12.23
C VAL A 70 -10.57 -0.12 11.44
N SER A 71 -11.74 -0.34 12.04
CA SER A 71 -12.90 -0.90 11.34
C SER A 71 -14.18 -0.11 11.62
N VAL A 72 -15.08 -0.13 10.64
CA VAL A 72 -16.41 0.49 10.66
C VAL A 72 -17.43 -0.48 10.03
N PRO A 73 -18.75 -0.29 10.23
CA PRO A 73 -19.75 -1.04 9.48
C PRO A 73 -19.57 -0.77 7.98
N GLY A 74 -19.57 -1.81 7.14
CA GLY A 74 -19.31 -1.65 5.70
C GLY A 74 -20.35 -0.80 4.98
N GLN A 75 -21.58 -0.74 5.50
CA GLN A 75 -22.66 0.11 4.98
C GLN A 75 -22.65 1.53 5.58
N SER A 76 -21.80 1.79 6.58
CA SER A 76 -21.66 3.12 7.20
C SER A 76 -20.17 3.49 7.36
N PRO A 77 -19.44 3.72 6.25
CA PRO A 77 -17.99 3.95 6.28
C PRO A 77 -17.52 5.21 7.03
N GLN A 78 -18.46 6.11 7.36
CA GLN A 78 -18.22 7.34 8.13
C GLN A 78 -18.67 7.25 9.59
N ALA A 79 -19.14 6.08 10.05
CA ALA A 79 -19.46 5.86 11.45
C ALA A 79 -18.20 5.97 12.34
N GLU A 80 -18.42 6.00 13.65
CA GLU A 80 -17.34 5.91 14.63
C GLU A 80 -16.41 4.72 14.34
N ARG A 81 -15.11 4.98 14.41
CA ARG A 81 -14.05 4.00 14.12
C ARG A 81 -13.70 3.21 15.36
N THR A 82 -13.65 1.89 15.25
CA THR A 82 -13.01 1.05 16.25
C THR A 82 -11.54 0.85 15.89
N ALA A 83 -10.62 1.37 16.68
CA ALA A 83 -9.17 1.24 16.49
C ALA A 83 -8.57 0.04 17.21
N SER A 84 -7.80 -0.73 16.47
CA SER A 84 -6.90 -1.75 17.02
C SER A 84 -5.59 -1.14 17.53
N GLY A 85 -4.73 -1.98 18.11
CA GLY A 85 -3.34 -1.62 18.42
C GLY A 85 -2.35 -1.82 17.26
N LEU A 86 -2.79 -2.32 16.10
CA LEU A 86 -1.90 -2.62 14.97
C LEU A 86 -1.71 -1.37 14.11
N ALA A 87 -0.51 -0.80 14.10
CA ALA A 87 -0.17 0.37 13.29
C ALA A 87 0.59 -0.03 12.01
N CYS A 88 0.13 0.47 10.86
CA CYS A 88 0.71 0.17 9.55
C CYS A 88 0.87 1.43 8.69
N ARG A 89 1.71 1.33 7.66
CA ARG A 89 1.83 2.26 6.54
C ARG A 89 1.04 1.80 5.32
N ARG A 90 0.91 0.48 5.14
CA ARG A 90 0.03 -0.18 4.16
C ARG A 90 -0.57 -1.42 4.79
N PHE A 91 -1.80 -1.73 4.43
CA PHE A 91 -2.51 -2.89 4.96
C PHE A 91 -3.40 -3.52 3.88
N HIS A 92 -3.54 -4.84 3.93
CA HIS A 92 -4.58 -5.56 3.21
C HIS A 92 -4.90 -6.85 3.96
N ALA A 93 -6.14 -7.33 3.85
CA ALA A 93 -6.55 -8.62 4.39
C ALA A 93 -7.51 -9.35 3.46
N ALA A 94 -7.51 -10.67 3.54
CA ALA A 94 -8.46 -11.58 2.90
C ALA A 94 -8.32 -12.97 3.53
N GLY A 95 -9.39 -13.77 3.53
CA GLY A 95 -9.33 -15.15 4.05
C GLY A 95 -8.89 -15.25 5.52
N GLY A 96 -9.17 -14.24 6.34
CA GLY A 96 -8.74 -14.18 7.75
C GLY A 96 -7.26 -13.85 7.96
N THR A 97 -6.48 -13.64 6.90
CA THR A 97 -5.06 -13.27 6.97
C THR A 97 -4.86 -11.80 6.62
N GLY A 98 -4.04 -11.10 7.38
CA GLY A 98 -3.64 -9.72 7.10
C GLY A 98 -2.16 -9.59 6.77
N VAL A 99 -1.81 -8.62 5.93
CA VAL A 99 -0.44 -8.13 5.76
C VAL A 99 -0.38 -6.66 6.16
N CYS A 100 0.43 -6.36 7.17
CA CYS A 100 0.68 -5.02 7.67
C CYS A 100 2.13 -4.64 7.36
N LEU A 101 2.34 -3.63 6.53
CA LEU A 101 3.67 -3.06 6.34
C LEU A 101 3.84 -1.92 7.32
N ASN A 102 4.74 -2.05 8.30
CA ASN A 102 5.02 -0.99 9.26
C ASN A 102 6.38 -0.33 8.99
N SER A 103 6.59 0.81 9.63
CA SER A 103 7.82 1.58 9.57
C SER A 103 7.99 2.26 10.92
N THR A 104 9.02 1.86 11.66
CA THR A 104 9.32 2.40 12.99
C THR A 104 10.72 3.00 13.02
N PRO A 105 10.97 4.04 13.84
CA PRO A 105 12.33 4.56 14.02
C PRO A 105 13.26 3.45 14.54
N GLY A 106 14.33 3.16 13.81
CA GLY A 106 15.42 2.29 14.24
C GLY A 106 16.66 3.09 14.67
N ALA A 107 17.68 2.41 15.18
CA ALA A 107 18.88 3.05 15.75
C ALA A 107 19.71 3.83 14.72
N LEU A 108 19.74 3.39 13.46
CA LEU A 108 20.53 4.00 12.38
C LEU A 108 19.68 4.39 11.15
N ALA A 109 18.58 3.70 10.90
CA ALA A 109 17.65 3.92 9.80
C ALA A 109 16.24 3.47 10.22
N GLN A 110 15.23 3.72 9.38
CA GLN A 110 13.89 3.18 9.59
C GLN A 110 13.93 1.64 9.61
N ASP A 111 13.30 1.03 10.61
CA ASP A 111 13.02 -0.41 10.64
C ASP A 111 11.67 -0.64 9.97
N ASN A 112 11.73 -1.05 8.70
CA ASN A 112 10.55 -1.35 7.90
C ASN A 112 10.32 -2.86 7.89
N ARG A 113 9.10 -3.30 8.22
CA ARG A 113 8.77 -4.73 8.27
C ARG A 113 7.43 -5.05 7.62
N ALA A 114 7.33 -6.23 7.04
CA ALA A 114 6.06 -6.85 6.67
C ALA A 114 5.66 -7.83 7.79
N LEU A 115 4.49 -7.60 8.39
CA LEU A 115 3.90 -8.46 9.40
C LEU A 115 2.75 -9.25 8.76
N ILE A 116 2.79 -10.57 8.85
CA ILE A 116 1.65 -11.43 8.55
C ILE A 116 0.90 -11.64 9.85
N VAL A 117 -0.38 -11.31 9.86
CA VAL A 117 -1.24 -11.39 11.06
C VAL A 117 -2.42 -12.33 10.85
N ASP A 118 -2.89 -12.95 11.93
CA ASP A 118 -4.11 -13.76 11.96
C ASP A 118 -5.40 -12.91 12.01
N SER A 119 -6.55 -13.58 12.14
CA SER A 119 -7.86 -12.94 12.19
C SER A 119 -8.07 -12.06 13.43
N ASP A 120 -7.30 -12.27 14.50
CA ASP A 120 -7.31 -11.49 15.73
C ASP A 120 -6.19 -10.43 15.74
N LEU A 121 -5.54 -10.20 14.60
CA LEU A 121 -4.41 -9.28 14.41
C LEU A 121 -3.15 -9.68 15.19
N ARG A 122 -2.99 -10.95 15.57
CA ARG A 122 -1.74 -11.44 16.17
C ARG A 122 -0.71 -11.68 15.08
N THR A 123 0.52 -11.18 15.27
CA THR A 123 1.62 -11.41 14.35
C THR A 123 2.02 -12.88 14.33
N LEU A 124 1.85 -13.53 13.18
CA LEU A 124 2.29 -14.89 12.90
C LEU A 124 3.73 -14.92 12.38
N ARG A 125 4.07 -13.98 11.50
CA ARG A 125 5.39 -13.90 10.85
C ARG A 125 5.81 -12.44 10.64
N SER A 126 7.11 -12.23 10.52
CA SER A 126 7.68 -10.90 10.31
C SER A 126 8.89 -10.96 9.39
N PHE A 127 8.90 -10.12 8.36
CA PHE A 127 9.96 -10.05 7.36
C PHE A 127 10.54 -8.64 7.31
N PRO A 128 11.87 -8.46 7.27
CA PRO A 128 12.47 -7.16 7.04
C PRO A 128 12.16 -6.69 5.61
N LEU A 129 11.93 -5.40 5.44
CA LEU A 129 11.72 -4.78 4.14
C LEU A 129 13.00 -4.09 3.67
N ALA A 130 13.32 -4.24 2.39
CA ALA A 130 14.48 -3.60 1.77
C ALA A 130 14.33 -2.07 1.58
N GLY A 131 13.14 -1.52 1.80
CA GLY A 131 12.84 -0.13 1.46
C GLY A 131 11.51 0.36 2.05
N THR A 132 11.04 1.50 1.56
CA THR A 132 9.83 2.17 2.06
C THR A 132 8.57 1.45 1.59
N PRO A 133 7.64 1.06 2.51
CA PRO A 133 6.38 0.43 2.15
C PRO A 133 5.57 1.18 1.09
N SER A 134 5.13 0.48 0.03
CA SER A 134 4.38 1.11 -1.07
C SER A 134 3.05 0.42 -1.37
N ARG A 135 3.03 -0.91 -1.50
CA ARG A 135 1.82 -1.68 -1.84
C ARG A 135 1.77 -2.96 -1.01
N ALA A 136 0.57 -3.42 -0.67
CA ALA A 136 0.36 -4.65 0.09
C ALA A 136 -0.91 -5.34 -0.41
N ARG A 137 -0.86 -6.67 -0.55
CA ARG A 137 -2.00 -7.46 -1.03
C ARG A 137 -1.98 -8.84 -0.41
N VAL A 138 -3.16 -9.39 -0.14
CA VAL A 138 -3.37 -10.79 0.27
C VAL A 138 -4.22 -11.48 -0.79
N SER A 139 -3.95 -12.76 -1.08
CA SER A 139 -4.80 -13.56 -1.95
C SER A 139 -6.18 -13.79 -1.34
N PRO A 140 -7.24 -14.02 -2.15
CA PRO A 140 -8.58 -14.27 -1.63
C PRO A 140 -8.65 -15.38 -0.57
N SER A 141 -7.83 -16.42 -0.70
CA SER A 141 -7.69 -17.52 0.25
C SER A 141 -6.96 -17.18 1.55
N GLY A 142 -6.20 -16.08 1.59
CA GLY A 142 -5.28 -15.78 2.68
C GLY A 142 -3.93 -16.52 2.60
N HIS A 143 -3.71 -17.38 1.62
CA HIS A 143 -2.52 -18.25 1.50
C HIS A 143 -1.28 -17.55 0.94
N PHE A 144 -1.45 -16.44 0.22
CA PHE A 144 -0.35 -15.63 -0.26
C PHE A 144 -0.49 -14.19 0.18
N ALA A 145 0.64 -13.57 0.50
CA ALA A 145 0.74 -12.14 0.65
C ALA A 145 1.84 -11.60 -0.28
N ALA A 146 1.61 -10.41 -0.81
CA ALA A 146 2.59 -9.69 -1.60
C ALA A 146 2.77 -8.28 -1.07
N TRP A 147 3.96 -7.75 -1.27
CA TRP A 147 4.24 -6.34 -1.02
C TRP A 147 5.22 -5.79 -2.03
N THR A 148 5.11 -4.49 -2.27
CA THR A 148 6.09 -3.70 -3.01
C THR A 148 6.65 -2.63 -2.09
N VAL A 149 7.97 -2.44 -2.13
CA VAL A 149 8.67 -1.34 -1.47
C VAL A 149 9.45 -0.49 -2.48
N PHE A 150 9.64 0.78 -2.18
CA PHE A 150 10.59 1.63 -2.90
C PHE A 150 11.98 1.45 -2.31
N VAL A 151 12.95 1.11 -3.15
CA VAL A 151 14.36 1.03 -2.78
C VAL A 151 15.13 2.19 -3.41
N SER A 152 15.98 2.82 -2.60
CA SER A 152 16.90 3.87 -3.06
C SER A 152 18.28 3.25 -3.31
N GLY A 153 18.85 3.45 -4.51
CA GLY A 153 20.28 3.21 -4.75
C GLY A 153 20.68 2.02 -5.61
N GLU A 154 19.76 1.35 -6.31
CA GLU A 154 20.15 0.34 -7.32
C GLU A 154 20.19 0.95 -8.73
N SER A 155 21.41 0.93 -9.28
CA SER A 155 21.87 1.36 -10.61
C SER A 155 22.01 2.86 -10.91
N TYR A 156 23.26 3.30 -10.75
CA TYR A 156 23.91 4.46 -11.37
C TYR A 156 23.45 4.66 -12.81
N GLY A 157 22.52 5.59 -13.05
CA GLY A 157 22.16 5.98 -14.42
C GLY A 157 20.90 6.80 -14.59
N ALA A 158 19.94 6.74 -13.66
CA ALA A 158 18.75 7.58 -13.77
C ALA A 158 18.15 7.90 -12.40
N ALA A 159 17.61 9.11 -12.27
CA ALA A 159 16.95 9.63 -11.08
C ALA A 159 15.58 8.98 -10.79
N PHE A 160 15.52 7.64 -10.81
CA PHE A 160 14.29 6.88 -10.55
C PHE A 160 14.49 5.90 -9.40
N PHE A 161 13.50 5.84 -8.51
CA PHE A 161 13.41 4.81 -7.47
C PHE A 161 13.16 3.46 -8.15
N SER A 162 13.93 2.44 -7.78
CA SER A 162 13.59 1.05 -8.13
C SER A 162 12.60 0.52 -7.09
N THR A 163 11.83 -0.50 -7.44
CA THR A 163 10.96 -1.19 -6.49
C THR A 163 11.46 -2.60 -6.24
N ARG A 164 11.12 -3.16 -5.07
CA ARG A 164 11.27 -4.59 -4.80
C ARG A 164 9.93 -5.16 -4.44
N THR A 165 9.52 -6.18 -5.18
CA THR A 165 8.25 -6.87 -4.96
C THR A 165 8.51 -8.30 -4.53
N ALA A 166 7.84 -8.73 -3.46
CA ALA A 166 7.94 -10.08 -2.94
C ALA A 166 6.56 -10.73 -2.86
N ILE A 167 6.54 -12.07 -2.94
CA ILE A 167 5.38 -12.92 -2.67
C ILE A 167 5.80 -13.94 -1.61
N VAL A 168 4.98 -14.10 -0.57
CA VAL A 168 5.17 -15.10 0.48
C VAL A 168 3.97 -16.03 0.55
N ASP A 169 4.21 -17.33 0.67
CA ASP A 169 3.21 -18.30 1.13
C ASP A 169 3.06 -18.14 2.65
N THR A 170 1.89 -17.69 3.11
CA THR A 170 1.65 -17.34 4.51
C THR A 170 1.63 -18.57 5.42
N ARG A 171 1.32 -19.74 4.86
CA ARG A 171 1.25 -21.02 5.59
C ARG A 171 2.65 -21.52 5.90
N THR A 172 3.52 -21.54 4.90
CA THR A 172 4.88 -22.10 5.03
C THR A 172 5.93 -21.06 5.41
N GLY A 173 5.72 -19.80 5.03
CA GLY A 173 6.70 -18.72 5.12
C GLY A 173 7.71 -18.73 3.96
N ALA A 174 7.55 -19.63 2.98
CA ALA A 174 8.38 -19.62 1.78
C ALA A 174 8.14 -18.33 1.00
N MET A 175 9.22 -17.66 0.61
CA MET A 175 9.16 -16.33 0.00
C MET A 175 9.94 -16.30 -1.30
N GLU A 176 9.34 -15.75 -2.35
CA GLU A 176 10.06 -15.17 -3.46
C GLU A 176 10.32 -13.69 -3.11
N PRO A 177 11.58 -13.30 -2.82
CA PRO A 177 11.90 -11.92 -2.47
C PRO A 177 11.91 -10.95 -3.65
N ASP A 178 11.94 -11.44 -4.89
CA ASP A 178 12.27 -10.63 -6.07
C ASP A 178 11.63 -11.20 -7.34
N LEU A 179 10.50 -10.62 -7.78
CA LEU A 179 9.76 -11.07 -8.98
C LEU A 179 10.59 -10.90 -10.27
N GLU A 180 11.59 -10.04 -10.25
CA GLU A 180 12.56 -9.81 -11.31
C GLU A 180 13.32 -11.09 -11.72
N LYS A 181 13.30 -12.13 -10.87
CA LYS A 181 13.87 -13.46 -11.15
C LYS A 181 12.94 -14.38 -11.94
N PHE A 182 11.70 -13.98 -12.19
CA PHE A 182 10.74 -14.81 -12.92
C PHE A 182 11.08 -14.83 -14.41
N SER A 183 10.79 -15.95 -15.08
CA SER A 183 10.91 -16.00 -16.54
C SER A 183 9.82 -15.13 -17.17
N ILE A 184 10.19 -14.23 -18.07
CA ILE A 184 9.27 -13.28 -18.70
C ILE A 184 9.01 -13.70 -20.14
N GLN A 185 7.73 -13.74 -20.51
CA GLN A 185 7.28 -13.77 -21.90
C GLN A 185 6.72 -12.40 -22.25
N LEU A 186 7.47 -11.64 -23.05
CA LEU A 186 7.06 -10.34 -23.57
C LEU A 186 6.59 -10.53 -25.02
N ASP A 187 5.32 -10.27 -25.28
CA ASP A 187 4.70 -10.38 -26.60
C ASP A 187 4.93 -11.77 -27.24
N GLY A 188 4.81 -12.81 -26.41
CA GLY A 188 4.96 -14.22 -26.81
C GLY A 188 6.41 -14.70 -26.98
N ARG A 189 7.41 -13.89 -26.59
CA ARG A 189 8.83 -14.24 -26.70
C ARG A 189 9.53 -14.20 -25.34
N PRO A 190 10.48 -15.11 -25.07
CA PRO A 190 11.32 -15.03 -23.88
C PRO A 190 12.03 -13.68 -23.83
N TYR A 191 12.01 -13.04 -22.67
CA TYR A 191 12.55 -11.71 -22.47
C TYR A 191 13.42 -11.63 -21.20
N THR A 192 14.51 -10.89 -21.30
CA THR A 192 15.37 -10.55 -20.17
C THR A 192 16.00 -9.18 -20.43
N SER A 193 16.07 -8.35 -19.39
CA SER A 193 16.75 -7.06 -19.43
C SER A 193 17.07 -6.63 -18.00
N GLY A 194 18.15 -5.87 -17.82
CA GLY A 194 18.56 -5.36 -16.51
C GLY A 194 17.70 -4.21 -15.98
N ASP A 195 16.81 -3.66 -16.81
CA ASP A 195 15.89 -2.58 -16.45
C ASP A 195 14.48 -3.08 -16.08
N VAL A 196 14.27 -4.40 -16.03
CA VAL A 196 13.00 -4.99 -15.60
C VAL A 196 12.73 -4.61 -14.15
N ASN A 197 11.51 -4.15 -13.88
CA ASN A 197 11.03 -3.91 -12.53
C ASN A 197 9.55 -4.31 -12.36
N PHE A 198 9.19 -4.85 -11.20
CA PHE A 198 7.84 -5.28 -10.89
C PHE A 198 7.24 -4.53 -9.71
N TRP A 199 5.95 -4.18 -9.81
CA TRP A 199 5.20 -3.65 -8.67
C TRP A 199 3.71 -3.95 -8.74
N GLY A 200 3.02 -3.81 -7.61
CA GLY A 200 1.57 -3.85 -7.53
C GLY A 200 1.00 -5.20 -7.91
N VAL A 201 0.92 -6.12 -6.94
CA VAL A 201 0.41 -7.48 -7.15
C VAL A 201 -1.07 -7.57 -6.79
N THR A 202 -1.81 -8.40 -7.51
CA THR A 202 -3.16 -8.89 -7.19
C THR A 202 -3.26 -10.36 -7.54
N PHE A 203 -4.01 -11.14 -6.77
CA PHE A 203 -4.07 -12.59 -6.88
C PHE A 203 -5.43 -13.05 -7.38
N SER A 204 -5.40 -14.13 -8.16
CA SER A 204 -6.54 -14.99 -8.43
C SER A 204 -6.88 -15.83 -7.20
N LYS A 205 -8.07 -16.43 -7.18
CA LYS A 205 -8.57 -17.36 -6.16
C LYS A 205 -7.94 -18.75 -6.25
N ASP A 206 -7.27 -19.06 -7.36
CA ASP A 206 -6.69 -20.39 -7.65
C ASP A 206 -5.38 -20.69 -6.91
N ASP A 207 -4.87 -19.76 -6.09
CA ASP A 207 -3.62 -19.92 -5.34
C ASP A 207 -2.38 -20.20 -6.22
N ASP A 208 -2.39 -19.76 -7.48
CA ASP A 208 -1.21 -19.80 -8.37
C ASP A 208 -1.12 -18.55 -9.23
N THR A 209 -2.24 -18.13 -9.80
CA THR A 209 -2.29 -17.01 -10.74
C THR A 209 -2.23 -15.68 -9.99
N PHE A 210 -1.41 -14.78 -10.50
CA PHE A 210 -1.41 -13.37 -10.07
C PHE A 210 -1.30 -12.44 -11.26
N TYR A 211 -1.61 -11.17 -11.03
CA TYR A 211 -1.34 -10.09 -11.97
C TYR A 211 -0.44 -9.06 -11.31
N ALA A 212 0.44 -8.47 -12.11
CA ALA A 212 1.35 -7.44 -11.64
C ALA A 212 1.61 -6.40 -12.73
N THR A 213 2.22 -5.29 -12.34
CA THR A 213 2.90 -4.41 -13.29
C THR A 213 4.30 -4.92 -13.54
N LEU A 214 4.68 -5.00 -14.81
CA LEU A 214 6.06 -5.11 -15.27
C LEU A 214 6.42 -3.81 -15.97
N ALA A 215 7.60 -3.26 -15.70
CA ALA A 215 8.16 -2.16 -16.48
C ALA A 215 9.52 -2.51 -17.05
N THR A 216 9.73 -2.07 -18.28
CA THR A 216 10.98 -2.23 -19.04
C THR A 216 10.91 -1.37 -20.29
N ALA A 217 12.06 -0.93 -20.81
CA ALA A 217 12.18 -0.11 -22.02
C ALA A 217 11.32 1.17 -21.99
N GLY A 218 11.12 1.75 -20.79
CA GLY A 218 10.30 2.95 -20.60
C GLY A 218 8.78 2.72 -20.74
N GLN A 219 8.32 1.46 -20.78
CA GLN A 219 6.92 1.08 -20.84
C GLN A 219 6.49 0.32 -19.60
N THR A 220 5.19 0.31 -19.31
CA THR A 220 4.57 -0.52 -18.28
C THR A 220 3.60 -1.51 -18.92
N TYR A 221 3.44 -2.68 -18.31
CA TYR A 221 2.64 -3.78 -18.82
C TYR A 221 1.83 -4.41 -17.68
N LEU A 222 0.61 -4.83 -18.00
CA LEU A 222 -0.09 -5.84 -17.22
C LEU A 222 0.51 -7.19 -17.54
N VAL A 223 0.91 -7.93 -16.53
CA VAL A 223 1.32 -9.33 -16.69
C VAL A 223 0.36 -10.27 -15.97
N LYS A 224 0.19 -11.47 -16.52
CA LYS A 224 -0.36 -12.63 -15.82
C LYS A 224 0.80 -13.54 -15.43
N GLY A 225 0.91 -13.83 -14.15
CA GLY A 225 1.96 -14.65 -13.57
C GLY A 225 1.44 -15.94 -12.95
N SER A 226 2.36 -16.86 -12.71
CA SER A 226 2.17 -18.07 -11.91
C SER A 226 3.23 -18.14 -10.83
N VAL A 227 2.81 -18.28 -9.58
CA VAL A 227 3.72 -18.41 -8.43
C VAL A 227 4.50 -19.71 -8.53
N SER A 228 3.83 -20.84 -8.79
CA SER A 228 4.46 -22.16 -8.85
C SER A 228 5.43 -22.30 -10.02
N ARG A 229 5.10 -21.74 -11.19
CA ARG A 229 5.96 -21.79 -12.38
C ARG A 229 7.04 -20.71 -12.40
N ARG A 230 6.98 -19.73 -11.50
CA ARG A 230 7.90 -18.57 -11.45
C ARG A 230 8.05 -17.89 -12.82
N SER A 231 6.90 -17.65 -13.46
CA SER A 231 6.82 -17.13 -14.83
C SER A 231 5.74 -16.08 -14.97
N VAL A 232 5.95 -15.09 -15.84
CA VAL A 232 4.95 -14.08 -16.22
C VAL A 232 4.82 -13.94 -17.74
N THR A 233 3.65 -13.53 -18.20
CA THR A 233 3.37 -13.21 -19.62
C THR A 233 2.64 -11.89 -19.72
N THR A 234 3.06 -11.02 -20.65
CA THR A 234 2.40 -9.73 -20.88
C THR A 234 1.01 -9.88 -21.49
N LEU A 235 0.08 -9.03 -21.07
CA LEU A 235 -1.32 -9.01 -21.56
C LEU A 235 -1.70 -7.68 -22.20
N ALA A 236 -1.33 -6.56 -21.58
CA ALA A 236 -1.69 -5.22 -22.04
C ALA A 236 -0.59 -4.22 -21.68
N GLN A 237 -0.49 -3.12 -22.43
CA GLN A 237 0.46 -2.04 -22.17
C GLN A 237 -0.17 -0.89 -21.35
N ASN A 238 0.68 -0.08 -20.74
CA ASN A 238 0.33 1.11 -19.94
C ASN A 238 -0.59 0.80 -18.74
N VAL A 239 -0.27 -0.26 -17.99
CA VAL A 239 -1.01 -0.71 -16.82
C VAL A 239 -0.14 -0.66 -15.58
N GLU A 240 -0.54 0.11 -14.57
CA GLU A 240 0.15 0.20 -13.29
C GLU A 240 -0.76 -0.19 -12.10
N CYS A 241 -0.20 -0.90 -11.12
CA CYS A 241 -0.89 -1.27 -9.87
C CYS A 241 -2.24 -1.99 -10.11
N PRO A 242 -2.26 -3.16 -10.79
CA PRO A 242 -3.51 -3.89 -11.06
C PRO A 242 -4.21 -4.35 -9.78
N SER A 243 -5.54 -4.41 -9.83
CA SER A 243 -6.42 -5.02 -8.83
C SER A 243 -7.48 -5.85 -9.53
N LEU A 244 -7.47 -7.16 -9.30
CA LEU A 244 -8.40 -8.11 -9.90
C LEU A 244 -9.78 -8.00 -9.24
N SER A 245 -10.84 -8.01 -10.05
CA SER A 245 -12.22 -8.00 -9.58
C SER A 245 -12.57 -9.28 -8.82
N PRO A 246 -13.55 -9.25 -7.89
CA PRO A 246 -13.95 -10.44 -7.16
C PRO A 246 -14.49 -11.54 -8.08
N ASP A 247 -15.10 -11.20 -9.22
CA ASP A 247 -15.52 -12.15 -10.26
C ASP A 247 -14.39 -12.62 -11.22
N GLU A 248 -13.16 -12.12 -11.05
CA GLU A 248 -11.96 -12.45 -11.84
C GLU A 248 -12.02 -12.13 -13.33
N THR A 249 -13.00 -11.33 -13.75
CA THR A 249 -13.19 -10.96 -15.16
C THR A 249 -12.52 -9.64 -15.55
N ARG A 250 -12.18 -8.80 -14.56
CA ARG A 250 -11.76 -7.41 -14.79
C ARG A 250 -10.56 -7.04 -13.91
N VAL A 251 -9.75 -6.10 -14.40
CA VAL A 251 -8.64 -5.53 -13.64
C VAL A 251 -8.81 -4.02 -13.59
N ALA A 252 -8.89 -3.46 -12.38
CA ALA A 252 -8.76 -2.03 -12.15
C ALA A 252 -7.28 -1.66 -12.06
N TYR A 253 -6.89 -0.53 -12.63
CA TYR A 253 -5.51 -0.07 -12.66
C TYR A 253 -5.41 1.42 -12.94
N LYS A 254 -4.28 2.01 -12.55
CA LYS A 254 -3.95 3.38 -12.92
C LYS A 254 -3.21 3.40 -14.25
N LYS A 255 -3.59 4.31 -15.14
CA LYS A 255 -3.01 4.50 -16.48
C LYS A 255 -2.40 5.88 -16.60
N ARG A 256 -1.18 5.99 -17.16
CA ARG A 256 -0.61 7.31 -17.51
C ARG A 256 -1.35 7.86 -18.72
N VAL A 257 -1.96 9.04 -18.56
CA VAL A 257 -2.75 9.69 -19.61
C VAL A 257 -2.05 10.89 -20.26
N ALA A 258 -0.90 11.31 -19.72
CA ALA A 258 -0.06 12.36 -20.31
C ALA A 258 1.42 11.94 -20.28
N ARG A 259 2.14 12.20 -21.38
CA ARG A 259 3.57 11.88 -21.49
C ARG A 259 4.39 12.80 -20.57
N GLY A 260 5.31 12.22 -19.81
CA GLY A 260 6.22 12.97 -18.92
C GLY A 260 5.55 13.59 -17.68
N ALA A 261 4.24 13.41 -17.49
CA ALA A 261 3.51 13.89 -16.32
C ALA A 261 3.20 12.74 -15.35
N SER A 262 3.19 13.06 -14.06
CA SER A 262 2.65 12.19 -12.99
C SER A 262 1.12 12.28 -12.93
N LEU A 263 0.47 12.21 -14.09
CA LEU A 263 -0.98 12.25 -14.23
C LEU A 263 -1.49 10.84 -14.56
N TRP A 264 -2.09 10.20 -13.56
CA TRP A 264 -2.69 8.89 -13.67
C TRP A 264 -4.21 8.97 -13.59
N ARG A 265 -4.90 8.26 -14.48
CA ARG A 265 -6.34 8.07 -14.41
C ARG A 265 -6.64 6.60 -14.11
N GLU A 266 -7.62 6.34 -13.26
CA GLU A 266 -8.10 4.98 -13.03
C GLU A 266 -8.89 4.45 -14.23
N HIS A 267 -8.64 3.21 -14.58
CA HIS A 267 -9.26 2.47 -15.67
C HIS A 267 -9.65 1.07 -15.20
N VAL A 268 -10.61 0.46 -15.88
CA VAL A 268 -10.96 -0.96 -15.73
C VAL A 268 -10.80 -1.66 -17.07
N LEU A 269 -9.99 -2.73 -17.09
CA LEU A 269 -9.76 -3.60 -18.25
C LEU A 269 -10.60 -4.86 -18.11
N ASP A 270 -11.36 -5.21 -19.14
CA ASP A 270 -11.97 -6.54 -19.27
C ASP A 270 -10.91 -7.55 -19.73
N LEU A 271 -10.70 -8.64 -18.97
CA LEU A 271 -9.61 -9.59 -19.23
C LEU A 271 -9.87 -10.50 -20.44
N GLY A 272 -11.14 -10.70 -20.83
CA GLY A 272 -11.50 -11.54 -21.98
C GLY A 272 -11.32 -10.81 -23.31
N THR A 273 -11.62 -9.51 -23.34
CA THR A 273 -11.61 -8.69 -24.55
C THR A 273 -10.46 -7.70 -24.62
N LEU A 274 -9.76 -7.47 -23.51
CA LEU A 274 -8.73 -6.44 -23.32
C LEU A 274 -9.24 -5.02 -23.62
N ARG A 275 -10.55 -4.79 -23.51
CA ARG A 275 -11.14 -3.45 -23.63
C ARG A 275 -11.04 -2.72 -22.31
N GLU A 276 -10.51 -1.51 -22.34
CA GLU A 276 -10.41 -0.63 -21.18
C GLU A 276 -11.54 0.40 -21.15
N THR A 277 -12.00 0.73 -19.94
CA THR A 277 -12.97 1.79 -19.67
C THR A 277 -12.36 2.79 -18.69
N PRO A 278 -12.21 4.08 -19.08
CA PRO A 278 -11.73 5.10 -18.16
C PRO A 278 -12.79 5.41 -17.09
N LEU A 279 -12.39 5.55 -15.83
CA LEU A 279 -13.33 5.83 -14.75
C LEU A 279 -13.70 7.33 -14.66
N ALA A 280 -14.79 7.62 -13.95
CA ALA A 280 -15.31 8.98 -13.79
C ALA A 280 -14.37 9.90 -12.97
N GLU A 281 -13.43 9.33 -12.20
CA GLU A 281 -12.38 10.10 -11.52
C GLU A 281 -11.44 10.76 -12.52
N LYS A 282 -11.25 12.08 -12.37
CA LYS A 282 -10.40 12.90 -13.24
C LYS A 282 -9.16 13.42 -12.52
N ARG A 283 -9.12 13.34 -11.19
CA ARG A 283 -7.92 13.68 -10.40
C ARG A 283 -6.86 12.60 -10.60
N SER A 284 -5.59 12.99 -10.42
CA SER A 284 -4.48 12.04 -10.51
C SER A 284 -4.52 11.07 -9.33
N VAL A 285 -4.67 9.76 -9.59
CA VAL A 285 -4.68 8.72 -8.54
C VAL A 285 -3.35 7.96 -8.55
N ASP A 286 -2.58 8.09 -7.47
CA ASP A 286 -1.36 7.30 -7.25
C ASP A 286 -1.54 6.33 -6.07
N ASP A 287 -2.50 5.41 -6.24
CA ASP A 287 -2.74 4.31 -5.31
C ASP A 287 -2.80 2.98 -6.06
N GLN A 288 -3.12 1.90 -5.35
CA GLN A 288 -3.61 0.67 -5.97
C GLN A 288 -5.08 0.54 -5.57
N ALA A 289 -5.98 0.69 -6.53
CA ALA A 289 -7.41 0.57 -6.27
C ALA A 289 -7.76 -0.80 -5.66
N VAL A 290 -8.89 -0.86 -4.97
CA VAL A 290 -9.47 -2.10 -4.47
C VAL A 290 -10.94 -2.17 -4.87
N TRP A 291 -11.42 -3.38 -5.10
CA TRP A 291 -12.84 -3.62 -5.33
C TRP A 291 -13.57 -3.70 -3.98
N LEU A 292 -14.55 -2.82 -3.80
CA LEU A 292 -15.50 -2.91 -2.70
C LEU A 292 -16.58 -3.96 -3.01
N ASP A 293 -16.89 -4.20 -4.27
CA ASP A 293 -17.79 -5.23 -4.77
C ASP A 293 -17.52 -5.36 -6.27
N ASP A 294 -18.27 -6.19 -7.00
CA ASP A 294 -18.07 -6.37 -8.44
C ASP A 294 -18.32 -5.11 -9.29
N ARG A 295 -18.81 -4.02 -8.71
CA ARG A 295 -19.21 -2.80 -9.44
C ARG A 295 -18.59 -1.53 -8.90
N THR A 296 -17.91 -1.58 -7.77
CA THR A 296 -17.49 -0.39 -7.05
C THR A 296 -16.04 -0.49 -6.64
N LEU A 297 -15.27 0.55 -6.97
CA LEU A 297 -13.86 0.66 -6.59
C LEU A 297 -13.69 1.66 -5.45
N ALA A 298 -12.61 1.47 -4.68
CA ALA A 298 -12.11 2.45 -3.72
C ALA A 298 -10.61 2.68 -3.91
N TYR A 299 -10.17 3.90 -3.63
CA TYR A 299 -8.78 4.34 -3.74
C TYR A 299 -8.54 5.55 -2.82
N ALA A 300 -7.28 5.79 -2.46
CA ALA A 300 -6.89 6.96 -1.68
C ALA A 300 -6.47 8.14 -2.57
N LEU A 301 -6.86 9.35 -2.16
CA LEU A 301 -6.36 10.61 -2.72
C LEU A 301 -5.80 11.49 -1.60
N PRO A 302 -4.79 12.35 -1.86
CA PRO A 302 -4.36 13.36 -0.90
C PRO A 302 -5.54 14.18 -0.40
N ALA A 303 -5.65 14.33 0.92
CA ALA A 303 -6.69 15.14 1.54
C ALA A 303 -6.42 16.62 1.27
N GLU A 304 -7.45 17.37 0.90
CA GLU A 304 -7.32 18.79 0.59
C GLU A 304 -6.80 19.56 1.82
N GLY A 305 -5.76 20.39 1.60
CA GLY A 305 -5.13 21.17 2.68
C GLY A 305 -4.30 20.36 3.69
N ARG A 306 -4.17 19.03 3.55
CA ARG A 306 -3.42 18.16 4.50
C ARG A 306 -2.41 17.27 3.77
N ALA A 307 -1.16 17.72 3.71
CA ALA A 307 -0.10 17.10 2.89
C ALA A 307 0.28 15.65 3.28
N ASP A 308 0.00 15.23 4.51
CA ASP A 308 0.40 13.94 5.09
C ASP A 308 -0.78 12.99 5.36
N THR A 309 -1.95 13.32 4.79
CA THR A 309 -3.21 12.63 5.02
C THR A 309 -3.87 12.34 3.68
N THR A 310 -4.59 11.22 3.58
CA THR A 310 -5.40 10.87 2.42
C THR A 310 -6.84 10.70 2.84
N ASP A 311 -7.76 10.89 1.89
CA ASP A 311 -9.15 10.48 2.02
C ASP A 311 -9.41 9.28 1.12
N LEU A 312 -10.28 8.36 1.56
CA LEU A 312 -10.78 7.28 0.71
C LEU A 312 -11.91 7.81 -0.14
N TRP A 313 -11.85 7.51 -1.43
CA TRP A 313 -12.87 7.81 -2.42
C TRP A 313 -13.38 6.52 -3.03
N THR A 314 -14.57 6.58 -3.62
CA THR A 314 -15.20 5.46 -4.30
C THR A 314 -15.89 5.90 -5.59
N VAL A 315 -15.89 5.04 -6.60
CA VAL A 315 -16.44 5.30 -7.93
C VAL A 315 -17.02 4.01 -8.53
N PRO A 316 -18.09 4.09 -9.34
CA PRO A 316 -18.53 2.97 -10.16
C PRO A 316 -17.41 2.49 -11.12
N ALA A 317 -17.26 1.18 -11.25
CA ALA A 317 -16.23 0.54 -12.07
C ALA A 317 -16.55 0.54 -13.58
N ASP A 318 -17.76 0.96 -13.97
CA ASP A 318 -18.22 1.04 -15.36
C ASP A 318 -17.95 2.41 -16.01
N GLY A 319 -17.29 3.32 -15.30
CA GLY A 319 -16.97 4.67 -15.76
C GLY A 319 -18.15 5.66 -15.72
N THR A 320 -19.31 5.24 -15.24
CA THR A 320 -20.47 6.11 -15.04
C THR A 320 -20.45 6.80 -13.67
N GLY A 321 -21.42 7.68 -13.43
CA GLY A 321 -21.59 8.37 -12.16
C GLY A 321 -20.48 9.37 -11.85
N ALA A 322 -20.17 9.53 -10.57
CA ALA A 322 -19.14 10.45 -10.08
C ALA A 322 -18.42 9.87 -8.85
N PRO A 323 -17.13 10.20 -8.66
CA PRO A 323 -16.43 9.89 -7.42
C PRO A 323 -17.11 10.53 -6.21
N ARG A 324 -17.18 9.78 -5.11
CA ARG A 324 -17.67 10.28 -3.82
C ARG A 324 -16.69 9.91 -2.71
N MET A 325 -16.61 10.75 -1.69
CA MET A 325 -15.79 10.45 -0.52
C MET A 325 -16.41 9.27 0.23
N LEU A 326 -15.61 8.24 0.46
CA LEU A 326 -15.97 7.05 1.22
C LEU A 326 -15.72 7.28 2.72
N ALA A 327 -14.50 7.68 3.06
CA ALA A 327 -14.10 7.99 4.43
C ALA A 327 -12.97 9.04 4.44
N PRO A 328 -13.09 10.14 5.21
CA PRO A 328 -12.02 11.14 5.31
C PRO A 328 -10.84 10.60 6.14
N ALA A 329 -9.63 11.12 5.98
CA ALA A 329 -8.47 10.75 6.78
C ALA A 329 -8.29 9.22 6.91
N ALA A 330 -8.22 8.54 5.77
CA ALA A 330 -8.20 7.08 5.67
C ALA A 330 -7.39 6.62 4.44
N SER A 331 -6.77 5.43 4.53
CA SER A 331 -6.03 4.79 3.43
C SER A 331 -6.10 3.26 3.51
N SER A 332 -5.64 2.56 2.48
CA SER A 332 -5.59 1.09 2.44
C SER A 332 -6.94 0.42 2.75
N PRO A 333 -8.00 0.72 1.97
CA PRO A 333 -9.32 0.14 2.19
C PRO A 333 -9.28 -1.37 1.98
N THR A 334 -9.96 -2.11 2.86
CA THR A 334 -10.09 -3.56 2.78
C THR A 334 -11.50 -3.94 3.21
N ARG A 335 -12.25 -4.61 2.33
CA ARG A 335 -13.47 -5.28 2.76
C ARG A 335 -13.07 -6.54 3.52
N LEU A 336 -13.56 -6.68 4.74
CA LEU A 336 -13.41 -7.91 5.50
C LEU A 336 -14.51 -8.86 5.03
N GLY A 337 -14.14 -10.09 4.67
CA GLY A 337 -14.98 -11.00 3.89
C GLY A 337 -14.27 -12.29 3.55
#